data_AF-A0A2U0DPD5-F1
#
_entry.id   AF-A0A2U0DPD5-F1
#
_cell.length_a   1.000
_cell.length_b   1.000
_cell.length_c   1.000
_cell.angle_alpha   90.00
_cell.angle_beta   90.00
_cell.angle_gamma   90.00
#
_symmetry.space_group_name_H-M   'P 1'
#
loop_
_entity.id
_entity.type
_entity.pdbx_description
1 polymer ?
#
loop_
_entity_poly.entity_id
_entity_poly.type
_entity_poly.pdbx_seq_one_letter_code
_entity_poly.pdbx_strand_id
1 'polypeptide(L)'
;KQISENTDIELDYELKKRGREFYWITLHINSQKFKQLEIDFEKPLNIQKFISKLVTYGLNQEQAELIAGKEKEKDFDILITELNEKIRQRKLKIENSVGYLVGVYQKKGILPVKN
;
A
#
# COMPACT_ATOMS: atom_id res chain seq x y z
N LYS A 1 14.52 -20.97 -18.55
CA LYS A 1 15.65 -20.38 -17.80
C LYS A 1 15.56 -18.86 -17.73
N GLN A 2 15.70 -18.13 -18.85
CA GLN A 2 15.61 -16.65 -18.85
C GLN A 2 14.35 -16.09 -18.17
N ILE A 3 13.17 -16.66 -18.43
CA ILE A 3 11.90 -16.22 -17.82
C ILE A 3 11.94 -16.43 -16.30
N SER A 4 12.19 -17.65 -15.85
CA SER A 4 12.21 -17.99 -14.41
C SER A 4 13.32 -17.31 -13.61
N GLU A 5 14.42 -16.90 -14.24
CA GLU A 5 15.55 -16.23 -13.56
C GLU A 5 15.41 -14.71 -13.49
N ASN A 6 14.63 -14.10 -14.41
CA ASN A 6 14.53 -12.64 -14.52
C ASN A 6 13.10 -12.13 -14.27
N THR A 7 12.16 -13.03 -13.96
CA THR A 7 10.77 -12.69 -13.64
C THR A 7 10.30 -13.58 -12.50
N ASP A 8 9.31 -13.12 -11.75
CA ASP A 8 8.67 -13.90 -10.68
C ASP A 8 7.72 -15.00 -11.23
N ILE A 9 7.89 -15.40 -12.49
CA ILE A 9 7.08 -16.43 -13.16
C ILE A 9 7.80 -17.77 -13.04
N GLU A 10 7.25 -18.66 -12.23
CA GLU A 10 7.65 -20.06 -12.22
C GLU A 10 7.01 -20.79 -13.41
N LEU A 11 7.86 -21.40 -14.23
CA LEU A 11 7.45 -22.09 -15.46
C LEU A 11 8.12 -23.46 -15.50
N ASP A 12 7.28 -24.48 -15.55
CA ASP A 12 7.66 -25.87 -15.79
C ASP A 12 7.04 -26.38 -17.10
N TYR A 13 7.58 -27.46 -17.64
CA TYR A 13 7.06 -28.05 -18.86
C TYR A 13 7.17 -29.57 -18.88
N GLU A 14 6.24 -30.20 -19.58
CA GLU A 14 6.23 -31.62 -19.86
C GLU A 14 6.22 -31.86 -21.37
N LEU A 15 7.13 -32.71 -21.85
CA LEU A 15 7.19 -33.09 -23.26
C LEU A 15 6.39 -34.37 -23.50
N LYS A 16 5.41 -34.32 -24.40
CA LYS A 16 4.60 -35.49 -24.78
C LYS A 16 5.03 -36.05 -26.12
N LYS A 17 5.36 -37.35 -26.11
CA LYS A 17 5.78 -38.09 -27.30
C LYS A 17 4.62 -38.60 -28.13
N ARG A 18 4.83 -38.69 -29.43
CA ARG A 18 4.04 -39.51 -30.35
C ARG A 18 5.01 -40.40 -31.12
N GLY A 19 5.09 -41.68 -30.74
CA GLY A 19 6.14 -42.57 -31.23
C GLY A 19 7.50 -42.23 -30.62
N ARG A 20 8.54 -42.08 -31.46
CA ARG A 20 9.91 -41.78 -30.99
C ARG A 20 10.18 -40.28 -30.80
N GLU A 21 9.32 -39.44 -31.33
CA GLU A 21 9.51 -37.98 -31.34
C GLU A 21 8.59 -37.28 -30.34
N PHE A 22 9.05 -36.15 -29.82
CA PHE A 22 8.21 -35.25 -29.02
C PHE A 22 7.34 -34.44 -29.98
N TYR A 23 6.03 -34.41 -29.72
CA TYR A 23 5.06 -33.76 -30.59
C TYR A 23 4.32 -32.62 -29.88
N TRP A 24 4.15 -32.71 -28.56
CA TRP A 24 3.49 -31.67 -27.78
C TRP A 24 4.33 -31.26 -26.58
N ILE A 25 4.12 -30.02 -26.13
CA ILE A 25 4.67 -29.49 -24.89
C ILE A 25 3.47 -29.01 -24.06
N THR A 26 3.37 -29.47 -22.82
CA THR A 26 2.44 -28.90 -21.84
C THR A 26 3.24 -27.93 -20.98
N LEU A 27 2.82 -26.67 -20.90
CA LEU A 27 3.43 -25.67 -20.05
C LEU A 27 2.63 -25.53 -18.75
N HIS A 28 3.30 -25.62 -17.62
CA HIS A 28 2.74 -25.36 -16.29
C HIS A 28 3.26 -24.00 -15.84
N ILE A 29 2.36 -23.04 -15.69
CA ILE A 29 2.69 -21.67 -15.32
C ILE A 29 2.02 -21.38 -13.98
N ASN A 30 2.82 -21.17 -12.95
CA ASN A 30 2.31 -20.75 -11.65
C ASN A 30 2.12 -19.23 -11.65
N SER A 31 0.91 -18.79 -12.04
CA SER A 31 0.57 -17.37 -12.10
C SER A 31 0.10 -16.84 -10.74
N GLN A 32 0.80 -17.16 -9.64
CA GLN A 32 0.50 -16.51 -8.36
C GLN A 32 0.60 -15.01 -8.58
N LYS A 33 -0.58 -14.35 -8.62
CA LYS A 33 -0.71 -12.95 -9.01
C LYS A 33 0.13 -12.13 -8.04
N PHE A 34 1.24 -11.60 -8.53
CA PHE A 34 1.86 -10.47 -7.87
C PHE A 34 0.78 -9.39 -7.73
N LYS A 35 0.52 -8.93 -6.50
CA LYS A 35 -0.28 -7.72 -6.30
C LYS A 35 0.58 -6.56 -6.79
N GLN A 36 0.57 -6.34 -8.10
CA GLN A 36 1.15 -5.15 -8.68
C GLN A 36 0.47 -3.97 -8.01
N LEU A 37 1.26 -3.14 -7.34
CA LEU A 37 0.75 -1.88 -6.81
C LEU A 37 0.19 -1.11 -8.00
N GLU A 38 -1.09 -0.77 -7.94
CA GLU A 38 -1.74 0.09 -8.94
C GLU A 38 -1.14 1.49 -8.77
N ILE A 39 -0.11 1.79 -9.56
CA ILE A 39 0.51 3.11 -9.63
C ILE A 39 -0.22 3.89 -10.72
N ASP A 40 -0.77 5.03 -10.34
CA ASP A 40 -1.35 5.99 -11.26
C ASP A 40 -0.23 6.87 -11.83
N PHE A 41 0.11 6.69 -13.10
CA PHE A 41 1.20 7.46 -13.73
C PHE A 41 0.86 8.96 -13.91
N GLU A 42 -0.40 9.35 -13.79
CA GLU A 42 -0.83 10.75 -13.86
C GLU A 42 -0.61 11.49 -12.53
N LYS A 43 -0.38 10.77 -11.43
CA LYS A 43 -0.17 11.34 -10.09
C LYS A 43 1.30 11.29 -9.68
N PRO A 44 1.84 12.33 -9.02
CA PRO A 44 3.18 12.27 -8.47
C PRO A 44 3.36 11.08 -7.50
N LEU A 45 4.41 10.29 -7.71
CA LEU A 45 4.69 9.08 -6.92
C LEU A 45 4.73 9.36 -5.40
N ASN A 46 5.27 10.52 -4.99
CA ASN A 46 5.36 10.89 -3.58
C ASN A 46 3.98 11.07 -2.93
N ILE A 47 3.00 11.61 -3.66
CA ILE A 47 1.64 11.78 -3.15
C ILE A 47 0.97 10.42 -3.02
N GLN A 48 1.14 9.53 -4.01
CA GLN A 48 0.60 8.17 -3.95
C GLN A 48 1.19 7.35 -2.79
N LYS A 49 2.50 7.48 -2.55
CA LYS A 49 3.16 6.88 -1.38
C LYS A 49 2.58 7.43 -0.07
N PHE A 50 2.37 8.74 0.01
CA PHE A 50 1.81 9.35 1.21
C PHE A 50 0.35 8.92 1.47
N ILE A 51 -0.48 8.84 0.42
CA ILE A 51 -1.85 8.29 0.51
C ILE A 51 -1.81 6.85 1.01
N SER A 52 -0.96 6.00 0.43
CA SER A 52 -0.81 4.59 0.84
C SER A 52 -0.39 4.45 2.31
N LYS A 53 0.51 5.33 2.76
CA LYS A 53 0.91 5.43 4.17
C LYS A 53 -0.30 5.77 5.05
N LEU A 54 -1.04 6.82 4.73
CA LEU A 54 -2.23 7.24 5.50
C LEU A 54 -3.29 6.12 5.58
N VAL A 55 -3.52 5.39 4.49
CA VAL A 55 -4.43 4.23 4.47
C VAL A 55 -3.92 3.09 5.36
N THR A 56 -2.61 2.86 5.39
CA THR A 56 -1.99 1.86 6.29
C THR A 56 -2.20 2.22 7.77
N TYR A 57 -2.28 3.51 8.10
CA TYR A 57 -2.65 4.01 9.43
C TYR A 57 -4.16 3.93 9.73
N GLY A 58 -4.97 3.43 8.81
CA GLY A 58 -6.40 3.17 9.00
C GLY A 58 -7.33 4.30 8.54
N LEU A 59 -6.82 5.32 7.87
CA LEU A 59 -7.64 6.34 7.22
C LEU A 59 -8.28 5.76 5.95
N ASN A 60 -9.49 6.19 5.61
CA ASN A 60 -10.09 5.79 4.34
C ASN A 60 -9.44 6.54 3.16
N GLN A 61 -9.70 6.06 1.94
CA GLN A 61 -9.10 6.61 0.72
C GLN A 61 -9.35 8.12 0.56
N GLU A 62 -10.60 8.56 0.75
CA GLU A 62 -11.00 9.97 0.61
C GLU A 62 -10.27 10.87 1.63
N GLN A 63 -10.19 10.43 2.89
CA GLN A 63 -9.46 11.14 3.94
C GLN A 63 -7.98 11.23 3.62
N ALA A 64 -7.39 10.13 3.16
CA ALA A 64 -5.97 10.07 2.80
C ALA A 64 -5.65 11.02 1.64
N GLU A 65 -6.50 11.09 0.63
CA GLU A 65 -6.36 12.02 -0.50
C GLU A 65 -6.47 13.49 -0.06
N LEU A 66 -7.45 13.82 0.78
CA LEU A 66 -7.61 15.18 1.31
C LEU A 66 -6.42 15.64 2.15
N ILE A 67 -5.86 14.74 2.98
CA ILE A 67 -4.69 15.03 3.81
C ILE A 67 -3.45 15.19 2.93
N ALA A 68 -3.21 14.24 2.01
CA ALA A 68 -2.05 14.28 1.12
C ALA A 68 -2.05 15.47 0.15
N GLY A 69 -3.22 16.03 -0.16
CA GLY A 69 -3.35 17.24 -0.98
C GLY A 69 -3.10 18.55 -0.21
N LYS A 70 -3.17 18.56 1.13
CA LYS A 70 -3.10 19.78 1.95
C LYS A 70 -1.92 19.83 2.91
N GLU A 71 -1.30 18.68 3.21
CA GLU A 71 -0.21 18.58 4.19
C GLU A 71 0.97 17.82 3.58
N LYS A 72 2.19 18.11 4.07
CA LYS A 72 3.40 17.37 3.68
C LYS A 72 3.55 16.13 4.55
N GLU A 73 4.08 15.06 3.97
CA GLU A 73 4.36 13.82 4.69
C GLU A 73 5.20 14.02 5.97
N LYS A 74 6.14 14.96 5.95
CA LYS A 74 6.99 15.30 7.11
C LYS A 74 6.17 15.80 8.31
N ASP A 75 5.12 16.57 8.08
CA ASP A 75 4.28 17.12 9.15
C ASP A 75 3.46 16.00 9.80
N PHE A 76 3.02 15.01 9.01
CA PHE A 76 2.42 13.79 9.52
C PHE A 76 3.42 12.96 10.35
N ASP A 77 4.66 12.81 9.90
CA ASP A 77 5.69 12.08 10.65
C ASP A 77 5.99 12.71 12.01
N ILE A 78 6.06 14.04 12.06
CA ILE A 78 6.21 14.79 13.32
C ILE A 78 5.02 14.51 14.23
N LEU A 79 3.79 14.61 13.71
CA LEU A 79 2.57 14.33 14.47
C LEU A 79 2.58 12.92 15.08
N ILE A 80 2.93 11.90 14.29
CA ILE A 80 2.98 10.51 14.75
C ILE A 80 4.07 10.32 15.80
N THR A 81 5.24 10.96 15.62
CA THR A 81 6.34 10.90 16.58
C THR A 81 5.93 11.51 17.93
N GLU A 82 5.38 12.72 17.93
CA GLU A 82 4.88 13.37 19.15
C GLU A 82 3.77 12.57 19.83
N LEU A 83 2.88 11.96 19.04
CA LEU A 83 1.79 11.12 19.56
C LEU A 83 2.36 9.91 20.32
N ASN A 84 3.29 9.20 19.69
CA ASN A 84 3.95 8.04 20.28
C ASN A 84 4.73 8.41 21.55
N GLU A 85 5.39 9.56 21.58
CA GLU A 85 6.06 10.06 22.79
C GLU A 85 5.08 10.33 23.94
N LYS A 86 3.94 10.98 23.66
CA LYS A 86 2.92 11.26 24.68
C LYS A 86 2.29 9.98 25.25
N ILE A 87 2.07 8.98 24.40
CA ILE A 87 1.60 7.65 24.82
C ILE A 87 2.66 6.96 25.69
N ARG A 88 3.92 6.95 25.26
CA ARG A 88 5.04 6.36 26.01
C ARG A 88 5.21 7.00 27.39
N GLN A 89 5.06 8.31 27.48
CA GLN A 89 5.11 9.06 28.73
C GLN A 89 3.84 8.88 29.60
N ARG A 90 2.87 8.05 29.17
CA ARG A 90 1.55 7.84 29.81
C ARG A 90 0.74 9.13 30.00
N LYS A 91 1.10 10.21 29.28
CA LYS A 91 0.39 11.50 29.31
C LYS A 91 -0.91 11.45 28.53
N LEU A 92 -1.06 10.45 27.65
CA LEU A 92 -2.20 10.30 26.78
C LEU A 92 -2.52 8.82 26.61
N LYS A 93 -3.76 8.44 26.88
CA LYS A 93 -4.28 7.09 26.59
C LYS A 93 -5.19 7.19 25.38
N ILE A 94 -4.83 6.53 24.29
CA ILE A 94 -5.65 6.49 23.07
C ILE A 94 -6.19 5.09 22.90
N GLU A 95 -7.51 4.96 22.93
CA GLU A 95 -8.21 3.71 22.69
C GLU A 95 -8.55 3.54 21.21
N ASN A 96 -8.81 4.64 20.51
CA ASN A 96 -9.04 4.69 19.06
C ASN A 96 -8.06 5.66 18.38
N SER A 97 -6.93 5.13 17.91
CA SER A 97 -5.87 5.90 17.23
C SER A 97 -6.36 6.55 15.94
N VAL A 98 -7.17 5.83 15.15
CA VAL A 98 -7.73 6.34 13.89
C VAL A 98 -8.67 7.50 14.16
N GLY A 99 -9.61 7.35 15.10
CA GLY A 99 -10.54 8.41 15.50
C GLY A 99 -9.82 9.66 16.01
N TYR A 100 -8.72 9.47 16.75
CA TYR A 100 -7.88 10.58 17.18
C TYR A 100 -7.25 11.33 16.01
N LEU A 101 -6.64 10.61 15.05
CA LEU A 101 -6.05 11.21 13.85
C LEU A 101 -7.09 11.98 13.04
N VAL A 102 -8.27 11.39 12.81
CA VAL A 102 -9.38 12.07 12.13
C VAL A 102 -9.76 13.36 12.87
N GLY A 103 -9.88 13.32 14.20
CA GLY A 103 -10.18 14.51 15.01
C GLY A 103 -9.11 15.60 14.93
N VAL A 104 -7.83 15.24 14.87
CA VAL A 104 -6.73 16.19 14.66
C VAL A 104 -6.88 16.89 13.30
N TYR A 105 -7.15 16.14 12.25
CA TYR A 105 -7.28 16.69 10.90
C TYR A 105 -8.57 17.47 10.65
N GLN A 106 -9.64 17.14 11.38
CA GLN A 106 -10.85 17.95 11.44
C GLN A 106 -10.59 19.30 12.12
N LYS A 107 -9.87 19.32 13.24
CA LYS A 107 -9.47 20.56 13.92
C LYS A 107 -8.56 21.44 13.07
N LYS A 108 -7.73 20.83 12.21
CA LYS A 108 -6.91 21.53 11.21
C LYS A 108 -7.72 22.08 10.01
N GLY A 109 -9.00 21.74 9.89
CA GLY A 109 -9.83 22.12 8.73
C GLY A 109 -9.49 21.38 7.43
N ILE A 110 -8.72 20.29 7.53
CA ILE A 110 -8.32 19.47 6.38
C ILE A 110 -9.45 18.50 6.01
N LEU A 111 -9.99 17.82 7.03
CA LEU A 111 -11.13 16.91 6.89
C LEU A 111 -12.43 17.60 7.31
N PRO A 112 -13.57 17.28 6.66
CA PRO A 112 -14.87 17.76 7.09
C PRO A 112 -15.25 17.18 8.46
N VAL A 113 -15.86 18.00 9.31
CA VAL A 113 -16.52 17.53 10.53
C VAL A 113 -17.81 16.86 10.09
N LYS A 114 -17.97 15.57 10.36
CA LYS A 114 -19.27 14.91 10.18
C LYS A 114 -20.23 15.54 11.19
N ASN A 115 -21.22 16.27 10.69
CA ASN A 115 -22.39 16.70 11.44
C ASN A 115 -23.23 15.50 11.88
#